data_AF-A0A2J7VE78-F1
#
_entry.id   AF-A0A2J7VE78-F1
#
_cell.length_a   1.000
_cell.length_b   1.000
_cell.length_c   1.000
_cell.angle_alpha   90.00
_cell.angle_beta   90.00
_cell.angle_gamma   90.00
#
_symmetry.space_group_name_H-M   'P 1'
#
loop_
_entity.id
_entity.type
_entity.pdbx_description
1 polymer ?
#
loop_
_entity_poly.entity_id
_entity_poly.type
_entity_poly.pdbx_seq_one_letter_code
_entity_poly.pdbx_strand_id
1 'polypeptide(L)'
;MRFIGDDEEGTLIGESRPPFHEWLKSRNDYLQSGSRVLAFYPNLLTAKTAPSCRKLHYGSSRDWEESLAEPLVDSETKIVFKDGKDLCIEVTVNRKTWRDVKRPQFNARINLLASESSFGYLCLDAVSADDLEWYIQNRASRVHSVAFLRLFKRAAVAIRAEEQLEGPARAWMQAAVVDAGLANAAGAASLVGEAVRSWRCANRGKPLPSLGEKKAFDTILSLAHSLRRTETDFVEMVEAYAVEHGLRPLRAVLTGKNRLALYVEVPAAERNEDIMEWRWVRRLSISMKPKLHETSRKFVWLSEKGDAKEVEIKSWPELDAWINAYPEPFRVDHLLSVVDMVERGMPTLSEVFKGAGQGVDEEAFPLMHREFKHRLWNSKSKTVPSVTISVPIAAYAKYSLRNRNTGERQVESLRVVAVRALACKWLHHFGDAAQREATARTFAGIHKNKEHARKTLALPFDPGLDSVDGRSIDSIVAFDAAWIEDDSIRVAQSYVRETKPSNSFATLTRVERSIDEALSFWMNDIRPEVAQGNSYRPEKVLVNPAAWDGEKALLIAALDLQTKESA
;
A
#
# COMPACT_ATOMS: atom_id res chain seq x y z
N MET A 1 22.97 -54.38 -40.09
CA MET A 1 22.72 -53.05 -39.50
C MET A 1 21.35 -52.60 -39.96
N ARG A 2 20.38 -52.51 -39.03
CA ARG A 2 19.02 -52.07 -39.32
C ARG A 2 19.03 -50.55 -39.11
N PHE A 3 18.94 -49.78 -40.19
CA PHE A 3 18.75 -48.34 -40.09
C PHE A 3 17.41 -48.12 -39.38
N ILE A 4 17.45 -47.44 -38.23
CA ILE A 4 16.27 -46.86 -37.59
C ILE A 4 15.95 -45.64 -38.45
N GLY A 5 14.86 -45.69 -39.21
CA GLY A 5 14.40 -44.54 -39.99
C GLY A 5 14.05 -43.39 -39.06
N ASP A 6 14.56 -42.21 -39.39
CA ASP A 6 14.04 -40.94 -38.90
C ASP A 6 12.61 -40.78 -39.44
N ASP A 7 11.62 -41.20 -38.66
CA ASP A 7 10.22 -40.79 -38.86
C ASP A 7 10.04 -39.39 -38.25
N GLU A 8 10.41 -38.37 -39.03
CA GLU A 8 9.98 -36.99 -38.82
C GLU A 8 8.66 -36.69 -39.57
N GLU A 9 7.98 -35.64 -39.12
CA GLU A 9 6.78 -34.99 -39.69
C GLU A 9 5.42 -35.66 -39.41
N GLY A 10 4.86 -35.37 -38.23
CA GLY A 10 3.42 -35.09 -38.14
C GLY A 10 2.44 -36.25 -37.96
N THR A 11 2.84 -37.48 -37.67
CA THR A 11 1.86 -38.57 -37.49
C THR A 11 2.22 -39.57 -36.41
N LEU A 12 1.49 -39.52 -35.31
CA LEU A 12 0.60 -40.61 -34.93
C LEU A 12 -0.60 -39.95 -34.24
N ILE A 13 -1.63 -39.66 -35.04
CA ILE A 13 -3.01 -39.28 -34.71
C ILE A 13 -3.28 -39.13 -33.20
N GLY A 14 -3.24 -37.89 -32.68
CA GLY A 14 -3.58 -37.62 -31.28
C GLY A 14 -3.20 -36.21 -30.84
N GLU A 15 -4.20 -35.35 -30.64
CA GLU A 15 -4.17 -34.02 -29.99
C GLU A 15 -2.97 -33.10 -30.30
N SER A 16 -3.19 -32.11 -31.18
CA SER A 16 -2.31 -30.93 -31.30
C SER A 16 -2.38 -30.12 -29.99
N ARG A 17 -1.38 -30.29 -29.11
CA ARG A 17 -1.25 -29.53 -27.86
C ARG A 17 -0.32 -28.33 -28.06
N PRO A 18 -0.53 -27.22 -27.30
CA PRO A 18 0.28 -26.02 -27.45
C PRO A 18 1.78 -26.27 -27.16
N PRO A 19 2.68 -25.46 -27.75
CA PRO A 19 4.08 -25.43 -27.40
C PRO A 19 4.29 -25.28 -25.90
N PHE A 20 5.30 -25.95 -25.37
CA PHE A 20 5.51 -26.10 -23.94
C PHE A 20 5.54 -24.76 -23.16
N HIS A 21 6.26 -23.75 -23.65
CA HIS A 21 6.35 -22.45 -22.97
C HIS A 21 5.02 -21.71 -22.93
N GLU A 22 4.26 -21.76 -24.03
CA GLU A 22 2.94 -21.15 -24.12
C GLU A 22 1.96 -21.86 -23.18
N TRP A 23 2.00 -23.20 -23.16
CA TRP A 23 1.21 -23.98 -22.22
C TRP A 23 1.56 -23.62 -20.78
N LEU A 24 2.83 -23.65 -20.39
CA LEU A 24 3.23 -23.36 -19.01
C LEU A 24 2.86 -21.95 -18.58
N LYS A 25 3.07 -20.97 -19.45
CA LYS A 25 2.65 -19.58 -19.22
C LYS A 25 1.14 -19.53 -19.00
N SER A 26 0.34 -20.13 -19.88
CA SER A 26 -1.11 -20.15 -19.76
C SER A 26 -1.60 -20.77 -18.44
N ARG A 27 -0.89 -21.78 -17.91
CA ARG A 27 -1.22 -22.40 -16.61
C ARG A 27 -0.84 -21.51 -15.43
N ASN A 28 0.31 -20.84 -15.52
CA ASN A 28 0.74 -19.88 -14.52
C ASN A 28 -0.03 -18.55 -14.58
N ASP A 29 -0.73 -18.23 -15.68
CA ASP A 29 -1.63 -17.08 -15.75
C ASP A 29 -2.85 -17.22 -14.80
N TYR A 30 -3.20 -18.44 -14.40
CA TYR A 30 -4.19 -18.71 -13.34
C TYR A 30 -3.66 -18.47 -11.92
N LEU A 31 -2.41 -18.03 -11.76
CA LEU A 31 -1.81 -17.78 -10.45
C LEU A 31 -2.48 -16.59 -9.77
N GLN A 32 -3.02 -16.84 -8.58
CA GLN A 32 -3.76 -15.86 -7.80
C GLN A 32 -3.41 -16.01 -6.31
N SER A 33 -3.74 -15.00 -5.49
CA SER A 33 -3.57 -15.15 -4.04
C SER A 33 -4.49 -16.25 -3.51
N GLY A 34 -3.90 -17.22 -2.82
CA GLY A 34 -4.54 -18.43 -2.32
C GLY A 34 -4.37 -19.64 -3.23
N SER A 35 -3.85 -19.47 -4.45
CA SER A 35 -3.48 -20.59 -5.32
C SER A 35 -2.37 -21.42 -4.70
N ARG A 36 -2.34 -22.71 -5.05
CA ARG A 36 -1.27 -23.63 -4.72
C ARG A 36 -0.24 -23.64 -5.83
N VAL A 37 1.03 -23.49 -5.47
CA VAL A 37 2.15 -23.54 -6.42
C VAL A 37 3.15 -24.56 -5.93
N LEU A 38 3.68 -25.36 -6.86
CA LEU A 38 4.91 -26.07 -6.61
C LEU A 38 6.07 -25.14 -6.97
N ALA A 39 6.85 -24.74 -5.98
CA ALA A 39 8.00 -23.87 -6.16
C ALA A 39 9.27 -24.71 -6.25
N PHE A 40 10.12 -24.45 -7.25
CA PHE A 40 11.44 -25.04 -7.41
C PHE A 40 12.52 -23.98 -7.19
N TYR A 41 13.04 -23.95 -5.96
CA TYR A 41 13.88 -22.86 -5.45
C TYR A 41 15.21 -22.66 -6.18
N PRO A 42 15.89 -23.68 -6.72
CA PRO A 42 17.12 -23.47 -7.50
C PRO A 42 16.94 -22.50 -8.68
N ASN A 43 15.73 -22.42 -9.25
CA ASN A 43 15.40 -21.52 -10.35
C ASN A 43 14.61 -20.27 -9.90
N LEU A 44 14.21 -20.21 -8.64
CA LEU A 44 13.37 -19.16 -8.07
C LEU A 44 14.13 -18.21 -7.16
N LEU A 45 15.27 -18.60 -6.59
CA LEU A 45 16.05 -17.75 -5.69
C LEU A 45 17.08 -16.94 -6.48
N THR A 46 16.68 -15.75 -6.92
CA THR A 46 17.54 -14.74 -7.55
C THR A 46 17.51 -13.44 -6.76
N ALA A 47 18.40 -12.48 -7.07
CA ALA A 47 18.38 -11.18 -6.39
C ALA A 47 17.08 -10.39 -6.61
N LYS A 48 16.38 -10.63 -7.73
CA LYS A 48 15.10 -9.96 -8.08
C LYS A 48 13.91 -10.57 -7.32
N THR A 49 13.84 -11.89 -7.27
CA THR A 49 12.71 -12.61 -6.68
C THR A 49 12.85 -12.74 -5.16
N ALA A 50 14.06 -12.86 -4.63
CA ALA A 50 14.34 -13.10 -3.22
C ALA A 50 15.55 -12.28 -2.73
N PRO A 51 15.44 -10.94 -2.64
CA PRO A 51 16.54 -10.05 -2.26
C PRO A 51 17.08 -10.29 -0.84
N SER A 52 16.31 -10.95 0.03
CA SER A 52 16.78 -11.37 1.35
C SER A 52 17.71 -12.59 1.33
N CYS A 53 17.74 -13.34 0.23
CA CYS A 53 18.53 -14.57 0.07
C CYS A 53 19.69 -14.41 -0.92
N ARG A 54 19.55 -13.49 -1.88
CA ARG A 54 20.53 -13.22 -2.93
C ARG A 54 20.75 -11.72 -3.04
N LYS A 55 22.01 -11.31 -3.11
CA LYS A 55 22.37 -9.90 -3.30
C LYS A 55 23.21 -9.76 -4.56
N LEU A 56 22.78 -8.89 -5.47
CA LEU A 56 23.56 -8.56 -6.66
C LEU A 56 24.62 -7.52 -6.30
N HIS A 57 25.87 -7.79 -6.65
CA HIS A 57 26.99 -6.87 -6.51
C HIS A 57 27.46 -6.44 -7.89
N TYR A 58 27.57 -5.12 -8.08
CA TYR A 58 28.09 -4.53 -9.30
C TYR A 58 29.60 -4.37 -9.19
N GLY A 59 30.34 -5.19 -9.94
CA GLY A 59 31.79 -5.19 -9.97
C GLY A 59 32.34 -4.37 -11.14
N SER A 60 33.60 -3.94 -11.05
CA SER A 60 34.27 -3.24 -12.15
C SER A 60 34.53 -4.12 -13.38
N SER A 61 34.56 -5.45 -13.22
CA SER A 61 34.81 -6.42 -14.31
C SER A 61 33.63 -7.33 -14.63
N ARG A 62 32.82 -7.69 -13.62
CA ARG A 62 31.62 -8.52 -13.79
C ARG A 62 30.70 -8.38 -12.58
N ASP A 63 29.39 -8.37 -12.84
CA ASP A 63 28.38 -8.52 -11.82
C ASP A 63 28.34 -9.96 -11.29
N TRP A 64 28.12 -10.11 -9.99
CA TRP A 64 27.99 -11.42 -9.36
C TRP A 64 26.93 -11.40 -8.26
N GLU A 65 26.30 -12.55 -8.04
CA GLU A 65 25.30 -12.71 -6.98
C GLU A 65 25.88 -13.44 -5.76
N GLU A 66 25.72 -12.84 -4.59
CA GLU A 66 26.07 -13.44 -3.32
C GLU A 66 24.91 -14.24 -2.75
N SER A 67 25.17 -15.49 -2.36
CA SER A 67 24.21 -16.36 -1.67
C SER A 67 24.25 -16.10 -0.16
N LEU A 68 23.28 -15.36 0.36
CA LEU A 68 23.15 -15.01 1.78
C LEU A 68 22.42 -16.11 2.58
N ALA A 69 21.48 -16.80 1.94
CA ALA A 69 20.68 -17.86 2.55
C ALA A 69 20.25 -18.91 1.52
N GLU A 70 19.99 -20.14 1.98
CA GLU A 70 19.59 -21.27 1.13
C GLU A 70 18.34 -21.98 1.68
N PRO A 71 17.48 -22.50 0.79
CA PRO A 71 16.28 -23.19 1.20
C PRO A 71 16.63 -24.55 1.82
N LEU A 72 15.81 -25.01 2.76
CA LEU A 72 16.03 -26.32 3.41
C LEU A 72 15.73 -27.51 2.49
N VAL A 73 14.93 -27.28 1.45
CA VAL A 73 14.53 -28.27 0.44
C VAL A 73 14.61 -27.63 -0.95
N ASP A 74 14.76 -28.44 -2.00
CA ASP A 74 14.83 -27.93 -3.38
C ASP A 74 13.48 -27.50 -3.96
N SER A 75 12.39 -28.11 -3.48
CA SER A 75 11.04 -27.73 -3.89
C SER A 75 10.03 -28.01 -2.81
N GLU A 76 8.95 -27.22 -2.80
CA GLU A 76 7.84 -27.42 -1.88
C GLU A 76 6.56 -26.82 -2.48
N THR A 77 5.41 -27.38 -2.09
CA THR A 77 4.12 -26.76 -2.38
C THR A 77 3.88 -25.61 -1.41
N LYS A 78 3.59 -24.42 -1.93
CA LYS A 78 3.30 -23.21 -1.16
C LYS A 78 1.97 -22.60 -1.58
N ILE A 79 1.39 -21.85 -0.65
CA ILE A 79 0.21 -21.03 -0.90
C ILE A 79 0.66 -19.62 -1.22
N VAL A 80 0.19 -19.10 -2.34
CA VAL A 80 0.46 -17.71 -2.74
C VAL A 80 -0.28 -16.75 -1.82
N PHE A 81 0.38 -15.68 -1.41
CA PHE A 81 -0.28 -14.52 -0.81
C PHE A 81 0.03 -13.27 -1.61
N LYS A 82 -0.88 -12.31 -1.55
CA LYS A 82 -0.69 -10.99 -2.14
C LYS A 82 0.06 -10.10 -1.16
N ASP A 83 1.09 -9.43 -1.65
CA ASP A 83 1.85 -8.42 -0.91
C ASP A 83 1.99 -7.18 -1.80
N GLY A 84 1.11 -6.20 -1.57
CA GLY A 84 0.95 -5.07 -2.49
C GLY A 84 0.59 -5.52 -3.91
N LYS A 85 1.48 -5.28 -4.87
CA LYS A 85 1.35 -5.66 -6.30
C LYS A 85 1.91 -7.05 -6.62
N ASP A 86 2.62 -7.65 -5.68
CA ASP A 86 3.38 -8.88 -5.89
C ASP A 86 2.60 -10.10 -5.41
N LEU A 87 2.80 -11.22 -6.12
CA LEU A 87 2.36 -12.54 -5.67
C LEU A 87 3.55 -13.25 -5.08
N CYS A 88 3.49 -13.50 -3.77
CA CYS A 88 4.61 -13.97 -3.00
C CYS A 88 4.34 -15.34 -2.37
N ILE A 89 5.42 -16.06 -2.11
CA ILE A 89 5.43 -17.24 -1.24
C ILE A 89 6.46 -17.03 -0.13
N GLU A 90 6.27 -17.73 0.98
CA GLU A 90 7.23 -17.78 2.08
C GLU A 90 7.90 -19.14 2.12
N VAL A 91 9.23 -19.14 2.15
CA VAL A 91 10.06 -20.34 2.29
C VAL A 91 10.98 -20.20 3.49
N THR A 92 11.12 -21.27 4.26
CA THR A 92 12.10 -21.33 5.34
C THR A 92 13.48 -21.56 4.75
N VAL A 93 14.39 -20.63 5.01
CA VAL A 93 15.78 -20.65 4.54
C VAL A 93 16.75 -20.63 5.71
N ASN A 94 17.95 -21.13 5.48
CA ASN A 94 19.07 -21.10 6.40
C ASN A 94 20.10 -20.06 5.95
N ARG A 95 20.53 -19.17 6.86
CA ARG A 95 21.60 -18.20 6.59
C ARG A 95 22.93 -18.93 6.40
N LYS A 96 23.72 -18.47 5.43
CA LYS A 96 25.08 -18.97 5.19
C LYS A 96 26.14 -18.34 6.10
N THR A 97 25.80 -17.29 6.85
CA THR A 97 26.78 -16.50 7.60
C THR A 97 27.18 -17.15 8.92
N TRP A 98 28.49 -17.29 9.16
CA TRP A 98 29.06 -17.87 10.39
C TRP A 98 28.82 -17.04 11.67
N ARG A 99 28.49 -15.74 11.54
CA ARG A 99 28.49 -14.79 12.66
C ARG A 99 27.21 -14.75 13.51
N ASP A 100 26.14 -15.43 13.08
CA ASP A 100 24.81 -15.26 13.69
C ASP A 100 24.16 -16.62 14.03
N VAL A 101 24.86 -17.41 14.84
CA VAL A 101 24.52 -18.80 15.22
C VAL A 101 23.20 -18.88 16.03
N LYS A 102 22.73 -17.76 16.59
CA LYS A 102 21.56 -17.74 17.49
C LYS A 102 20.20 -17.80 16.78
N ARG A 103 20.13 -17.46 15.48
CA ARG A 103 18.91 -17.54 14.64
C ARG A 103 19.28 -17.91 13.19
N PRO A 104 19.65 -19.18 12.93
CA PRO A 104 20.13 -19.60 11.62
C PRO A 104 19.04 -19.58 10.55
N GLN A 105 17.77 -19.79 10.93
CA GLN A 105 16.64 -19.89 10.01
C GLN A 105 15.73 -18.67 10.05
N PHE A 106 15.18 -18.31 8.89
CA PHE A 106 14.12 -17.31 8.76
C PHE A 106 13.22 -17.63 7.56
N ASN A 107 12.02 -17.04 7.51
CA ASN A 107 11.15 -17.14 6.34
C ASN A 107 11.52 -16.04 5.34
N ALA A 108 12.05 -16.46 4.19
CA ALA A 108 12.31 -15.57 3.07
C ALA A 108 11.05 -15.44 2.21
N ARG A 109 10.79 -14.21 1.79
CA ARG A 109 9.73 -13.88 0.83
C ARG A 109 10.29 -14.01 -0.58
N ILE A 110 9.57 -14.73 -1.44
CA ILE A 110 9.90 -14.86 -2.86
C ILE A 110 8.76 -14.29 -3.69
N ASN A 111 9.06 -13.27 -4.51
CA ASN A 111 8.14 -12.71 -5.48
C ASN A 111 8.12 -13.57 -6.76
N LEU A 112 6.99 -14.20 -7.04
CA LEU A 112 6.78 -15.08 -8.18
C LEU A 112 6.67 -14.29 -9.50
N LEU A 113 6.11 -13.08 -9.46
CA LEU A 113 5.92 -12.23 -10.65
C LEU A 113 7.23 -11.58 -11.13
N ALA A 114 8.22 -11.47 -10.26
CA ALA A 114 9.56 -10.99 -10.61
C ALA A 114 10.46 -12.09 -11.22
N SER A 115 9.95 -13.33 -11.35
CA SER A 115 10.73 -14.44 -11.89
C SER A 115 10.82 -14.34 -13.41
N GLU A 116 12.05 -14.24 -13.92
CA GLU A 116 12.34 -14.31 -15.36
C GLU A 116 12.50 -15.77 -15.83
N SER A 117 12.55 -16.72 -14.89
CA SER A 117 12.65 -18.14 -15.21
C SER A 117 11.25 -18.72 -15.44
N SER A 118 11.04 -19.29 -16.63
CA SER A 118 9.83 -20.05 -16.91
C SER A 118 9.69 -21.29 -16.03
N PHE A 119 10.75 -21.74 -15.36
CA PHE A 119 10.81 -23.02 -14.63
C PHE A 119 10.95 -22.86 -13.12
N GLY A 120 10.64 -21.68 -12.60
CA GLY A 120 10.65 -21.41 -11.16
C GLY A 120 9.50 -22.11 -10.44
N TYR A 121 8.28 -22.03 -10.97
CA TYR A 121 7.09 -22.53 -10.30
C TYR A 121 6.02 -23.04 -11.28
N LEU A 122 5.07 -23.79 -10.74
CA LEU A 122 3.88 -24.26 -11.45
C LEU A 122 2.64 -24.07 -10.58
N CYS A 123 1.60 -23.40 -11.11
CA CYS A 123 0.28 -23.34 -10.49
C CYS A 123 -0.39 -24.72 -10.56
N LEU A 124 -0.50 -25.40 -9.41
CA LEU A 124 -1.03 -26.77 -9.33
C LEU A 124 -2.54 -26.84 -9.55
N ASP A 125 -3.26 -25.75 -9.31
CA ASP A 125 -4.70 -25.73 -9.42
C ASP A 125 -5.18 -25.73 -10.89
N ALA A 126 -4.31 -25.34 -11.84
CA ALA A 126 -4.64 -25.20 -13.26
C ALA A 126 -4.17 -26.37 -14.14
N VAL A 127 -3.56 -27.41 -13.55
CA VAL A 127 -2.96 -28.54 -14.27
C VAL A 127 -3.51 -29.89 -13.80
N SER A 128 -3.48 -30.90 -14.68
CA SER A 128 -3.79 -32.30 -14.37
C SER A 128 -2.52 -33.16 -14.39
N ALA A 129 -2.56 -34.33 -13.74
CA ALA A 129 -1.44 -35.27 -13.79
C ALA A 129 -1.18 -35.77 -15.23
N ASP A 130 -2.24 -36.05 -15.98
CA ASP A 130 -2.14 -36.54 -17.36
C ASP A 130 -1.47 -35.52 -18.30
N ASP A 131 -1.78 -34.23 -18.13
CA ASP A 131 -1.14 -33.17 -18.92
C ASP A 131 0.38 -33.14 -18.67
N LEU A 132 0.79 -33.22 -17.40
CA LEU A 132 2.20 -33.19 -17.04
C LEU A 132 2.95 -34.41 -17.57
N GLU A 133 2.35 -35.60 -17.47
CA GLU A 133 2.93 -36.84 -17.97
C GLU A 133 3.14 -36.83 -19.48
N TRP A 134 2.19 -36.24 -20.24
CA TRP A 134 2.36 -36.05 -21.67
C TRP A 134 3.57 -35.15 -21.99
N TYR A 135 3.70 -33.99 -21.32
CA TYR A 135 4.84 -33.08 -21.54
C TYR A 135 6.18 -33.67 -21.08
N ILE A 136 6.19 -34.56 -20.09
CA ILE A 136 7.38 -35.34 -19.70
C ILE A 136 7.80 -36.29 -20.82
N GLN A 137 6.84 -36.94 -21.48
CA GLN A 137 7.08 -37.95 -22.51
C GLN A 137 7.34 -37.36 -23.90
N ASN A 138 6.90 -36.14 -24.20
CA ASN A 138 7.15 -35.52 -25.50
C ASN A 138 8.63 -35.11 -25.67
N ARG A 139 9.30 -35.64 -26.70
CA ARG A 139 10.71 -35.36 -27.00
C ARG A 139 11.00 -33.89 -27.33
N ALA A 140 10.10 -33.20 -28.05
CA ALA A 140 10.23 -31.78 -28.35
C ALA A 140 10.24 -30.94 -27.06
N SER A 141 9.42 -31.32 -26.08
CA SER A 141 9.35 -30.67 -24.77
C SER A 141 10.57 -30.93 -23.88
N ARG A 142 11.28 -32.06 -24.06
CA ARG A 142 12.46 -32.45 -23.24
C ARG A 142 13.73 -31.65 -23.54
N VAL A 143 13.77 -30.93 -24.67
CA VAL A 143 14.92 -30.07 -25.04
C VAL A 143 15.13 -28.94 -24.01
N HIS A 144 14.08 -28.59 -23.25
CA HIS A 144 14.01 -27.34 -22.51
C HIS A 144 14.58 -27.33 -21.07
N SER A 145 15.14 -28.43 -20.53
CA SER A 145 16.02 -28.52 -19.32
C SER A 145 15.69 -29.72 -18.40
N VAL A 146 16.70 -30.26 -17.71
CA VAL A 146 16.55 -31.27 -16.63
C VAL A 146 15.77 -30.72 -15.43
N ALA A 147 15.83 -29.42 -15.16
CA ALA A 147 15.12 -28.78 -14.04
C ALA A 147 13.59 -28.87 -14.21
N PHE A 148 13.10 -28.69 -15.44
CA PHE A 148 11.70 -28.86 -15.80
C PHE A 148 11.18 -30.27 -15.49
N LEU A 149 11.92 -31.30 -15.90
CA LEU A 149 11.51 -32.70 -15.68
C LEU A 149 11.40 -33.04 -14.19
N ARG A 150 12.25 -32.47 -13.34
CA ARG A 150 12.17 -32.68 -11.88
C ARG A 150 10.92 -32.03 -11.28
N LEU A 151 10.62 -30.79 -11.67
CA LEU A 151 9.42 -30.08 -11.24
C LEU A 151 8.16 -30.86 -11.64
N PHE A 152 8.08 -31.30 -12.91
CA PHE A 152 6.87 -31.93 -13.45
C PHE A 152 6.64 -33.33 -12.88
N LYS A 153 7.69 -34.13 -12.69
CA LYS A 153 7.57 -35.43 -12.03
C LYS A 153 7.06 -35.28 -10.59
N ARG A 154 7.55 -34.28 -9.85
CA ARG A 154 7.08 -33.99 -8.48
C ARG A 154 5.62 -33.51 -8.48
N ALA A 155 5.25 -32.61 -9.41
CA ALA A 155 3.89 -32.13 -9.54
C ALA A 155 2.91 -33.24 -9.93
N ALA A 156 3.25 -34.09 -10.91
CA ALA A 156 2.40 -35.19 -11.37
C ALA A 156 2.10 -36.18 -10.24
N VAL A 157 3.10 -36.55 -9.43
CA VAL A 157 2.91 -37.43 -8.27
C VAL A 157 1.97 -36.79 -7.23
N ALA A 158 2.18 -35.51 -6.92
CA ALA A 158 1.34 -34.80 -5.94
C ALA A 158 -0.12 -34.66 -6.41
N ILE A 159 -0.31 -34.25 -7.67
CA ILE A 159 -1.64 -34.07 -8.26
C ILE A 159 -2.37 -35.40 -8.38
N ARG A 160 -1.69 -36.48 -8.80
CA ARG A 160 -2.32 -37.80 -8.95
C ARG A 160 -2.80 -38.36 -7.60
N ALA A 161 -2.05 -38.15 -6.52
CA ALA A 161 -2.49 -38.50 -5.18
C ALA A 161 -3.73 -37.70 -4.75
N GLU A 162 -3.78 -36.41 -5.07
CA GLU A 162 -4.96 -35.57 -4.79
C GLU A 162 -6.17 -35.97 -5.64
N GLU A 163 -6.00 -36.18 -6.94
CA GLU A 163 -7.08 -36.60 -7.85
C GLU A 163 -7.72 -37.91 -7.40
N GLN A 164 -6.92 -38.86 -6.90
CA GLN A 164 -7.42 -40.12 -6.33
C GLN A 164 -8.22 -39.88 -5.04
N LEU A 165 -7.74 -39.02 -4.14
CA LEU A 165 -8.41 -38.70 -2.89
C LEU A 165 -9.72 -37.92 -3.10
N GLU A 166 -9.72 -37.00 -4.06
CA GLU A 166 -10.84 -36.10 -4.35
C GLU A 166 -11.84 -36.66 -5.38
N GLY A 167 -11.49 -37.76 -6.05
CA GLY A 167 -12.28 -38.38 -7.12
C GLY A 167 -13.76 -38.56 -6.77
N PRO A 168 -14.11 -39.16 -5.62
CA PRO A 168 -15.51 -39.34 -5.21
C PRO A 168 -16.27 -38.01 -5.07
N ALA A 169 -15.65 -36.99 -4.47
CA ALA A 169 -16.26 -35.67 -4.30
C ALA A 169 -16.46 -34.95 -5.65
N ARG A 170 -15.48 -35.06 -6.55
CA ARG A 170 -15.56 -34.49 -7.90
C ARG A 170 -16.64 -35.16 -8.74
N ALA A 171 -16.73 -36.49 -8.71
CA ALA A 171 -17.76 -37.24 -9.40
C ALA A 171 -19.16 -36.88 -8.91
N TRP A 172 -19.35 -36.76 -7.59
CA TRP A 172 -20.61 -36.31 -7.00
C TRP A 172 -21.01 -34.91 -7.45
N MET A 173 -20.08 -33.94 -7.45
CA MET A 173 -20.36 -32.58 -7.93
C MET A 173 -20.66 -32.55 -9.43
N GLN A 174 -19.97 -33.33 -10.25
CA GLN A 174 -20.22 -33.41 -11.68
C GLN A 174 -21.63 -33.96 -11.95
N ALA A 175 -22.04 -35.02 -11.23
CA ALA A 175 -23.41 -35.53 -11.31
C ALA A 175 -24.43 -34.47 -10.90
N ALA A 176 -24.21 -33.78 -9.76
CA ALA A 176 -25.10 -32.71 -9.30
C ALA A 176 -25.23 -31.55 -10.31
N VAL A 177 -24.13 -31.18 -10.99
CA VAL A 177 -24.12 -30.16 -12.04
C VAL A 177 -24.90 -30.60 -13.27
N VAL A 178 -24.78 -31.87 -13.66
CA VAL A 178 -25.54 -32.45 -14.79
C VAL A 178 -27.03 -32.56 -14.44
N ASP A 179 -27.37 -33.07 -13.27
CA ASP A 179 -28.74 -33.23 -12.79
C ASP A 179 -29.46 -31.88 -12.65
N ALA A 180 -28.73 -30.83 -12.25
CA ALA A 180 -29.23 -29.46 -12.20
C ALA A 180 -29.36 -28.79 -13.58
N GLY A 181 -28.98 -29.48 -14.67
CA GLY A 181 -29.02 -28.93 -16.03
C GLY A 181 -28.00 -27.83 -16.31
N LEU A 182 -26.99 -27.66 -15.45
CA LEU A 182 -25.99 -26.59 -15.58
C LEU A 182 -24.96 -26.90 -16.67
N ALA A 183 -24.66 -28.16 -16.95
CA ALA A 183 -23.77 -28.56 -18.03
C ALA A 183 -24.10 -29.97 -18.52
N ASN A 184 -23.69 -30.30 -19.74
CA ASN A 184 -23.64 -31.69 -20.19
C ASN A 184 -22.46 -32.44 -19.54
N ALA A 185 -22.42 -33.77 -19.67
CA ALA A 185 -21.37 -34.60 -19.09
C ALA A 185 -19.94 -34.18 -19.49
N ALA A 186 -19.76 -33.70 -20.72
CA ALA A 186 -18.47 -33.20 -21.21
C ALA A 186 -18.05 -31.87 -20.54
N GLY A 187 -18.98 -30.94 -20.32
CA GLY A 187 -18.72 -29.63 -19.73
C GLY A 187 -18.72 -29.60 -18.20
N ALA A 188 -19.32 -30.60 -17.55
CA ALA A 188 -19.42 -30.68 -16.10
C ALA A 188 -18.04 -30.74 -15.42
N ALA A 189 -17.09 -31.48 -16.01
CA ALA A 189 -15.73 -31.58 -15.49
C ALA A 189 -14.99 -30.23 -15.49
N SER A 190 -15.10 -29.45 -16.57
CA SER A 190 -14.47 -28.12 -16.66
C SER A 190 -15.06 -27.16 -15.64
N LEU A 191 -16.40 -27.08 -15.58
CA LEU A 191 -17.12 -26.17 -14.69
C LEU A 191 -16.83 -26.47 -13.22
N VAL A 192 -16.87 -27.74 -12.82
CA VAL A 192 -16.50 -28.15 -11.46
C VAL A 192 -15.04 -27.82 -11.18
N GLY A 193 -14.15 -28.03 -12.16
CA GLY A 193 -12.74 -27.64 -12.06
C GLY A 193 -12.57 -26.14 -11.77
N GLU A 194 -13.23 -25.27 -12.53
CA GLU A 194 -13.21 -23.81 -12.33
C GLU A 194 -13.76 -23.38 -10.97
N ALA A 195 -14.89 -23.96 -10.55
CA ALA A 195 -15.49 -23.67 -9.25
C ALA A 195 -14.57 -24.11 -8.10
N VAL A 196 -13.96 -25.29 -8.19
CA VAL A 196 -13.00 -25.80 -7.20
C VAL A 196 -11.76 -24.91 -7.13
N ARG A 197 -11.18 -24.51 -8.27
CA ARG A 197 -10.03 -23.59 -8.31
C ARG A 197 -10.36 -22.29 -7.58
N SER A 198 -11.48 -21.66 -7.94
CA SER A 198 -11.94 -20.41 -7.33
C SER A 198 -12.16 -20.54 -5.82
N TRP A 199 -12.79 -21.65 -5.40
CA TRP A 199 -13.00 -21.95 -3.99
C TRP A 199 -11.68 -22.15 -3.24
N ARG A 200 -10.72 -22.87 -3.81
CA ARG A 200 -9.39 -23.08 -3.19
C ARG A 200 -8.65 -21.76 -3.02
N CYS A 201 -8.65 -20.88 -4.01
CA CYS A 201 -8.06 -19.54 -3.89
C CYS A 201 -8.68 -18.76 -2.73
N ALA A 202 -10.01 -18.78 -2.59
CA ALA A 202 -10.71 -18.14 -1.49
C ALA A 202 -10.42 -18.78 -0.12
N ASN A 203 -10.06 -20.07 -0.10
CA ASN A 203 -9.81 -20.87 1.10
C ASN A 203 -8.33 -21.19 1.32
N ARG A 204 -7.40 -20.41 0.73
CA ARG A 204 -5.94 -20.56 0.91
C ARG A 204 -5.41 -21.97 0.56
N GLY A 205 -5.89 -22.53 -0.54
CA GLY A 205 -5.42 -23.82 -1.07
C GLY A 205 -5.76 -25.02 -0.19
N LYS A 206 -6.84 -24.95 0.59
CA LYS A 206 -7.33 -26.12 1.32
C LYS A 206 -7.66 -27.29 0.37
N PRO A 207 -7.47 -28.54 0.81
CA PRO A 207 -7.96 -29.71 0.06
C PRO A 207 -9.48 -29.63 -0.08
N LEU A 208 -10.04 -30.36 -1.05
CA LEU A 208 -11.49 -30.46 -1.16
C LEU A 208 -12.12 -31.00 0.14
N PRO A 209 -13.28 -30.46 0.53
CA PRO A 209 -14.01 -30.92 1.71
C PRO A 209 -14.42 -32.40 1.58
N SER A 210 -14.54 -33.07 2.72
CA SER A 210 -15.12 -34.43 2.76
C SER A 210 -16.62 -34.38 2.48
N LEU A 211 -17.21 -35.43 1.87
CA LEU A 211 -18.64 -35.47 1.48
C LEU A 211 -19.64 -35.17 2.61
N GLY A 212 -19.23 -35.22 3.89
CA GLY A 212 -20.06 -34.81 5.03
C GLY A 212 -20.19 -33.29 5.22
N GLU A 213 -19.33 -32.49 4.61
CA GLU A 213 -19.26 -31.03 4.79
C GLU A 213 -20.16 -30.27 3.81
N LYS A 214 -21.47 -30.44 3.96
CA LYS A 214 -22.51 -29.88 3.06
C LYS A 214 -22.30 -28.40 2.72
N LYS A 215 -22.03 -27.55 3.73
CA LYS A 215 -21.87 -26.10 3.55
C LYS A 215 -20.74 -25.72 2.58
N ALA A 216 -19.65 -26.48 2.57
CA ALA A 216 -18.52 -26.22 1.67
C ALA A 216 -18.90 -26.59 0.23
N PHE A 217 -19.57 -27.73 0.03
CA PHE A 217 -20.10 -28.13 -1.28
C PHE A 217 -21.18 -27.18 -1.79
N ASP A 218 -22.10 -26.72 -0.94
CA ASP A 218 -23.11 -25.73 -1.32
C ASP A 218 -22.45 -24.46 -1.87
N THR A 219 -21.32 -24.04 -1.28
CA THR A 219 -20.55 -22.89 -1.76
C THR A 219 -19.93 -23.18 -3.13
N ILE A 220 -19.32 -24.34 -3.32
CA ILE A 220 -18.70 -24.74 -4.61
C ILE A 220 -19.76 -24.87 -5.71
N LEU A 221 -20.89 -25.52 -5.44
CA LEU A 221 -21.98 -25.66 -6.40
C LEU A 221 -22.67 -24.33 -6.70
N SER A 222 -22.78 -23.43 -5.72
CA SER A 222 -23.26 -22.06 -5.95
C SER A 222 -22.32 -21.27 -6.86
N LEU A 223 -21.01 -21.46 -6.74
CA LEU A 223 -20.02 -20.90 -7.67
C LEU A 223 -20.20 -21.49 -9.07
N ALA A 224 -20.33 -22.82 -9.21
CA ALA A 224 -20.58 -23.47 -10.49
C ALA A 224 -21.86 -22.95 -11.18
N HIS A 225 -22.95 -22.80 -10.42
CA HIS A 225 -24.18 -22.21 -10.91
C HIS A 225 -23.99 -20.75 -11.37
N SER A 226 -23.21 -19.96 -10.63
CA SER A 226 -23.00 -18.54 -10.94
C SER A 226 -22.02 -18.34 -12.10
N LEU A 227 -21.03 -19.21 -12.27
CA LEU A 227 -20.17 -19.25 -13.45
C LEU A 227 -20.93 -19.66 -14.73
N ARG A 228 -22.05 -20.39 -14.59
CA ARG A 228 -22.90 -20.80 -15.72
C ARG A 228 -23.99 -19.82 -16.10
N ARG A 229 -24.47 -19.01 -15.15
CA ARG A 229 -25.39 -17.92 -15.48
C ARG A 229 -24.73 -17.03 -16.52
N THR A 230 -25.45 -16.80 -17.61
CA THR A 230 -25.00 -15.96 -18.71
C THR A 230 -24.58 -14.60 -18.17
N GLU A 231 -23.46 -14.08 -18.69
CA GLU A 231 -22.99 -12.72 -18.39
C GLU A 231 -24.12 -11.70 -18.53
N THR A 232 -25.01 -11.91 -19.52
CA THR A 232 -26.19 -11.08 -19.81
C THR A 232 -27.11 -10.86 -18.60
N ASP A 233 -27.49 -11.92 -17.86
CA ASP A 233 -28.43 -11.81 -16.74
C ASP A 233 -27.84 -10.96 -15.59
N PHE A 234 -26.54 -11.12 -15.33
CA PHE A 234 -25.87 -10.37 -14.28
C PHE A 234 -25.69 -8.91 -14.65
N VAL A 235 -25.34 -8.67 -15.90
CA VAL A 235 -25.15 -7.32 -16.44
C VAL A 235 -26.45 -6.53 -16.34
N GLU A 236 -27.57 -7.09 -16.79
CA GLU A 236 -28.88 -6.44 -16.71
C GLU A 236 -29.28 -6.12 -15.27
N MET A 237 -29.10 -7.08 -14.33
CA MET A 237 -29.41 -6.86 -12.92
C MET A 237 -28.55 -5.74 -12.30
N VAL A 238 -27.26 -5.72 -12.61
CA VAL A 238 -26.31 -4.72 -12.11
C VAL A 238 -26.61 -3.34 -12.69
N GLU A 239 -26.95 -3.25 -13.98
CA GLU A 239 -27.32 -2.01 -14.63
C GLU A 239 -28.62 -1.46 -14.06
N ALA A 240 -29.64 -2.29 -13.88
CA ALA A 240 -30.89 -1.90 -13.24
C ALA A 240 -30.65 -1.36 -11.81
N TYR A 241 -29.81 -2.03 -11.02
CA TYR A 241 -29.45 -1.58 -9.67
C TYR A 241 -28.70 -0.24 -9.69
N ALA A 242 -27.76 -0.07 -10.63
CA ALA A 242 -26.99 1.17 -10.76
C ALA A 242 -27.90 2.35 -11.14
N VAL A 243 -28.84 2.15 -12.08
CA VAL A 243 -29.84 3.15 -12.48
C VAL A 243 -30.75 3.51 -11.32
N GLU A 244 -31.28 2.53 -10.58
CA GLU A 244 -32.17 2.74 -9.43
C GLU A 244 -31.51 3.61 -8.34
N HIS A 245 -30.19 3.48 -8.16
CA HIS A 245 -29.43 4.19 -7.12
C HIS A 245 -28.65 5.41 -7.64
N GLY A 246 -28.81 5.79 -8.91
CA GLY A 246 -28.10 6.91 -9.52
C GLY A 246 -26.57 6.73 -9.56
N LEU A 247 -26.11 5.49 -9.65
CA LEU A 247 -24.69 5.11 -9.67
C LEU A 247 -24.20 4.98 -11.11
N ARG A 248 -22.91 5.30 -11.33
CA ARG A 248 -22.23 5.04 -12.60
C ARG A 248 -21.33 3.80 -12.45
N PRO A 249 -21.70 2.67 -13.06
CA PRO A 249 -20.94 1.43 -12.95
C PRO A 249 -19.63 1.52 -13.75
N LEU A 250 -18.57 0.94 -13.22
CA LEU A 250 -17.24 0.89 -13.83
C LEU A 250 -16.81 -0.55 -14.11
N ARG A 251 -17.06 -1.47 -13.17
CA ARG A 251 -16.75 -2.90 -13.33
C ARG A 251 -17.61 -3.76 -12.41
N ALA A 252 -18.09 -4.88 -12.91
CA ALA A 252 -18.83 -5.89 -12.16
C ALA A 252 -18.00 -7.17 -12.11
N VAL A 253 -17.88 -7.76 -10.93
CA VAL A 253 -17.06 -8.94 -10.70
C VAL A 253 -17.74 -9.93 -9.77
N LEU A 254 -17.44 -11.22 -9.94
CA LEU A 254 -17.81 -12.28 -9.00
C LEU A 254 -16.62 -12.60 -8.09
N THR A 255 -16.83 -12.53 -6.79
CA THR A 255 -15.81 -12.93 -5.81
C THR A 255 -15.81 -14.45 -5.60
N GLY A 256 -14.67 -15.03 -5.22
CA GLY A 256 -14.58 -16.47 -4.87
C GLY A 256 -15.44 -16.97 -3.70
N LYS A 257 -16.25 -16.10 -3.07
CA LYS A 257 -17.30 -16.46 -2.08
C LYS A 257 -18.72 -16.37 -2.65
N ASN A 258 -18.85 -16.34 -3.98
CA ASN A 258 -20.10 -16.14 -4.70
C ASN A 258 -20.86 -14.86 -4.31
N ARG A 259 -20.13 -13.78 -4.07
CA ARG A 259 -20.72 -12.43 -3.89
C ARG A 259 -20.39 -11.59 -5.11
N LEU A 260 -21.39 -10.88 -5.59
CA LEU A 260 -21.22 -9.87 -6.61
C LEU A 260 -20.52 -8.65 -5.99
N ALA A 261 -19.56 -8.07 -6.69
CA ALA A 261 -19.02 -6.78 -6.34
C ALA A 261 -19.13 -5.84 -7.54
N LEU A 262 -19.60 -4.62 -7.27
CA LEU A 262 -19.77 -3.57 -8.25
C LEU A 262 -18.85 -2.40 -7.91
N TYR A 263 -17.96 -2.08 -8.83
CA TYR A 263 -17.15 -0.87 -8.80
C TYR A 263 -17.94 0.25 -9.45
N VAL A 264 -18.08 1.37 -8.76
CA VAL A 264 -18.82 2.55 -9.22
C VAL A 264 -18.00 3.82 -9.01
N GLU A 265 -18.29 4.82 -9.82
CA GLU A 265 -17.77 6.18 -9.63
C GLU A 265 -18.25 6.75 -8.28
N VAL A 266 -17.37 7.44 -7.57
CA VAL A 266 -17.74 8.19 -6.36
C VAL A 266 -18.39 9.50 -6.80
N PRO A 267 -19.58 9.91 -6.34
CA PRO A 267 -20.15 11.20 -6.71
C PRO A 267 -19.21 12.36 -6.38
N ALA A 268 -19.15 13.40 -7.23
CA ALA A 268 -18.23 14.52 -7.05
C ALA A 268 -18.37 15.22 -5.68
N ALA A 269 -19.59 15.29 -5.14
CA ALA A 269 -19.87 15.86 -3.82
C ALA A 269 -19.25 15.09 -2.64
N GLU A 270 -18.87 13.82 -2.85
CA GLU A 270 -18.25 12.97 -1.82
C GLU A 270 -16.72 12.89 -1.96
N ARG A 271 -16.14 13.53 -2.98
CA ARG A 271 -14.69 13.55 -3.22
C ARG A 271 -14.09 14.75 -2.51
N ASN A 272 -12.99 14.53 -1.78
CA ASN A 272 -12.14 15.63 -1.36
C ASN A 272 -10.95 15.73 -2.34
N GLU A 273 -10.91 16.82 -3.10
CA GLU A 273 -9.86 17.07 -4.11
C GLU A 273 -8.95 18.24 -3.74
N ASP A 274 -8.91 18.63 -2.47
CA ASP A 274 -8.23 19.85 -2.02
C ASP A 274 -6.71 19.69 -2.02
N ILE A 275 -6.23 18.47 -1.78
CA ILE A 275 -4.79 18.14 -1.70
C ILE A 275 -4.28 17.48 -2.99
N MET A 276 -5.10 16.65 -3.63
CA MET A 276 -4.75 15.93 -4.86
C MET A 276 -6.00 15.56 -5.64
N GLU A 277 -5.83 15.16 -6.89
CA GLU A 277 -6.93 14.61 -7.69
C GLU A 277 -7.45 13.29 -7.09
N TRP A 278 -8.77 13.14 -7.04
CA TRP A 278 -9.40 11.95 -6.49
C TRP A 278 -9.35 10.78 -7.49
N ARG A 279 -8.74 9.67 -7.09
CA ARG A 279 -8.57 8.48 -7.95
C ARG A 279 -9.15 7.19 -7.35
N TRP A 280 -9.80 7.27 -6.20
CA TRP A 280 -10.46 6.12 -5.57
C TRP A 280 -11.86 5.90 -6.14
N VAL A 281 -12.22 4.65 -6.40
CA VAL A 281 -13.58 4.25 -6.77
C VAL A 281 -14.29 3.61 -5.59
N ARG A 282 -15.62 3.51 -5.63
CA ARG A 282 -16.39 2.81 -4.60
C ARG A 282 -16.62 1.37 -5.03
N ARG A 283 -16.23 0.41 -4.18
CA ARG A 283 -16.53 -1.01 -4.35
C ARG A 283 -17.69 -1.40 -3.43
N LEU A 284 -18.82 -1.70 -4.04
CA LEU A 284 -20.02 -2.23 -3.39
C LEU A 284 -19.95 -3.75 -3.36
N SER A 285 -20.16 -4.36 -2.20
CA SER A 285 -20.39 -5.80 -2.09
C SER A 285 -21.89 -6.04 -2.11
N ILE A 286 -22.39 -6.69 -3.15
CA ILE A 286 -23.82 -6.90 -3.38
C ILE A 286 -24.15 -8.37 -3.10
N SER A 287 -25.20 -8.59 -2.33
CA SER A 287 -25.75 -9.93 -2.11
C SER A 287 -26.96 -10.16 -3.03
N MET A 288 -27.04 -11.38 -3.53
CA MET A 288 -28.08 -11.84 -4.43
C MET A 288 -29.15 -12.61 -3.64
N LYS A 289 -30.21 -11.93 -3.20
CA LYS A 289 -31.43 -12.58 -2.66
C LYS A 289 -32.65 -11.71 -2.92
N PRO A 290 -33.76 -12.29 -3.38
CA PRO A 290 -34.39 -12.06 -4.70
C PRO A 290 -34.18 -10.70 -5.40
N LYS A 291 -33.83 -9.63 -4.68
CA LYS A 291 -33.34 -8.35 -5.20
C LYS A 291 -31.87 -8.14 -4.83
N LEU A 292 -31.17 -7.31 -5.60
CA LEU A 292 -29.82 -6.91 -5.24
C LEU A 292 -29.87 -5.98 -4.04
N HIS A 293 -29.08 -6.29 -3.01
CA HIS A 293 -28.91 -5.40 -1.86
C HIS A 293 -27.43 -5.23 -1.54
N GLU A 294 -27.05 -3.99 -1.26
CA GLU A 294 -25.71 -3.67 -0.77
C GLU A 294 -25.52 -4.25 0.64
N THR A 295 -24.41 -4.96 0.84
CA THR A 295 -23.99 -5.48 2.14
C THR A 295 -22.86 -4.70 2.76
N SER A 296 -22.01 -4.08 1.94
CA SER A 296 -20.96 -3.17 2.39
C SER A 296 -20.43 -2.34 1.23
N ARG A 297 -19.80 -1.21 1.57
CA ARG A 297 -19.04 -0.36 0.65
C ARG A 297 -17.65 -0.07 1.21
N LYS A 298 -16.70 0.15 0.32
CA LYS A 298 -15.37 0.70 0.65
C LYS A 298 -14.80 1.43 -0.56
N PHE A 299 -13.86 2.33 -0.31
CA PHE A 299 -13.06 2.92 -1.38
C PHE A 299 -11.94 1.96 -1.80
N VAL A 300 -11.62 1.96 -3.09
CA VAL A 300 -10.59 1.10 -3.68
C VAL A 300 -9.81 1.90 -4.71
N TRP A 301 -8.49 1.78 -4.65
CA TRP A 301 -7.58 2.22 -5.69
C TRP A 301 -7.46 1.13 -6.76
N LEU A 302 -7.94 1.41 -7.98
CA LEU A 302 -7.83 0.46 -9.09
C LEU A 302 -6.46 0.57 -9.75
N SER A 303 -5.82 -0.58 -9.98
CA SER A 303 -4.57 -0.67 -10.74
C SER A 303 -4.77 -1.51 -12.01
N GLU A 304 -3.87 -1.38 -12.99
CA GLU A 304 -3.88 -2.15 -14.24
C GLU A 304 -4.02 -3.67 -14.02
N LYS A 305 -3.42 -4.19 -12.94
CA LYS A 305 -3.65 -5.58 -12.51
C LYS A 305 -4.89 -5.64 -11.63
N GLY A 306 -5.92 -6.35 -12.11
CA GLY A 306 -7.14 -6.63 -11.36
C GLY A 306 -6.90 -7.42 -10.06
N ASP A 307 -7.90 -7.46 -9.17
CA ASP A 307 -7.83 -8.36 -8.02
C ASP A 307 -7.98 -9.79 -8.50
N ALA A 308 -6.91 -10.56 -8.38
CA ALA A 308 -6.85 -11.98 -8.68
C ALA A 308 -7.99 -12.80 -8.05
N LYS A 309 -8.67 -12.36 -6.98
CA LYS A 309 -9.79 -13.12 -6.37
C LYS A 309 -11.16 -12.85 -7.00
N GLU A 310 -11.19 -12.02 -8.02
CA GLU A 310 -12.39 -11.51 -8.67
C GLU A 310 -12.40 -11.97 -10.13
N VAL A 311 -13.47 -12.64 -10.53
CA VAL A 311 -13.74 -12.99 -11.93
C VAL A 311 -14.52 -11.82 -12.53
N GLU A 312 -13.97 -11.18 -13.56
CA GLU A 312 -14.66 -10.09 -14.24
C GLU A 312 -15.90 -10.62 -14.98
N ILE A 313 -17.03 -9.95 -14.76
CA ILE A 313 -18.28 -10.22 -15.47
C ILE A 313 -18.44 -9.20 -16.60
N LYS A 314 -18.23 -7.92 -16.29
CA LYS A 314 -18.31 -6.81 -17.25
C LYS A 314 -17.47 -5.63 -16.79
N SER A 315 -16.79 -4.99 -17.73
CA SER A 315 -16.17 -3.68 -17.60
C SER A 315 -16.90 -2.67 -18.50
N TRP A 316 -17.02 -1.44 -18.02
CA TRP A 316 -17.57 -0.31 -18.78
C TRP A 316 -16.42 0.59 -19.28
N PRO A 317 -16.57 1.28 -20.42
CA PRO A 317 -15.50 2.10 -21.00
C PRO A 317 -14.94 3.19 -20.05
N GLU A 318 -15.78 3.71 -19.16
CA GLU A 318 -15.41 4.72 -18.17
C GLU A 318 -14.36 4.20 -17.18
N LEU A 319 -14.19 2.88 -17.03
CA LEU A 319 -13.21 2.25 -16.14
C LEU A 319 -11.78 2.74 -16.41
N ASP A 320 -11.41 2.95 -17.67
CA ASP A 320 -10.04 3.27 -18.07
C ASP A 320 -9.52 4.57 -17.43
N ALA A 321 -10.41 5.56 -17.24
CA ALA A 321 -10.08 6.81 -16.57
C ALA A 321 -9.75 6.64 -15.08
N TRP A 322 -10.17 5.53 -14.48
CA TRP A 322 -9.99 5.21 -13.07
C TRP A 322 -8.88 4.18 -12.81
N ILE A 323 -8.30 3.59 -13.86
CA ILE A 323 -7.16 2.68 -13.72
C ILE A 323 -5.91 3.50 -13.46
N ASN A 324 -5.31 3.29 -12.29
CA ASN A 324 -4.08 3.97 -11.92
C ASN A 324 -2.86 3.14 -12.31
N ALA A 325 -1.87 3.81 -12.88
CA ALA A 325 -0.64 3.17 -13.35
C ALA A 325 0.31 2.79 -12.20
N TYR A 326 0.12 3.38 -11.01
CA TYR A 326 0.92 3.14 -9.81
C TYR A 326 0.06 2.61 -8.65
N PRO A 327 0.65 1.88 -7.68
CA PRO A 327 -0.09 1.36 -6.53
C PRO A 327 -0.65 2.47 -5.66
N GLU A 328 -1.66 2.15 -4.84
CA GLU A 328 -2.24 3.08 -3.88
C GLU A 328 -1.14 3.73 -3.02
N PRO A 329 -0.98 5.07 -3.05
CA PRO A 329 0.09 5.73 -2.33
C PRO A 329 -0.14 5.71 -0.81
N PHE A 330 -1.40 5.86 -0.41
CA PHE A 330 -1.89 5.78 0.97
C PHE A 330 -3.39 5.50 0.95
N ARG A 331 -3.92 5.01 2.07
CA ARG A 331 -5.36 4.78 2.21
C ARG A 331 -6.13 6.10 2.17
N VAL A 332 -7.33 6.08 1.59
CA VAL A 332 -8.22 7.24 1.57
C VAL A 332 -8.51 7.80 2.96
N ASP A 333 -8.64 6.94 3.98
CA ASP A 333 -8.91 7.38 5.36
C ASP A 333 -7.77 8.26 5.90
N HIS A 334 -6.53 8.01 5.46
CA HIS A 334 -5.38 8.83 5.84
C HIS A 334 -5.38 10.18 5.12
N LEU A 335 -5.84 10.25 3.86
CA LEU A 335 -6.03 11.52 3.16
C LEU A 335 -7.07 12.37 3.90
N LEU A 336 -8.22 11.77 4.20
CA LEU A 336 -9.31 12.45 4.88
C LEU A 336 -8.93 12.89 6.30
N SER A 337 -8.15 12.09 7.04
CA SER A 337 -7.66 12.49 8.36
C SER A 337 -6.69 13.67 8.28
N VAL A 338 -5.86 13.75 7.23
CA VAL A 338 -4.98 14.90 7.01
C VAL A 338 -5.75 16.17 6.67
N VAL A 339 -6.77 16.08 5.81
CA VAL A 339 -7.65 17.21 5.48
C VAL A 339 -8.29 17.74 6.76
N ASP A 340 -8.97 16.87 7.48
CA ASP A 340 -9.69 17.20 8.70
C ASP A 340 -8.74 17.73 9.80
N MET A 341 -7.53 17.18 9.92
CA MET A 341 -6.50 17.70 10.82
C MET A 341 -6.10 19.15 10.48
N VAL A 342 -5.95 19.49 9.20
CA VAL A 342 -5.65 20.86 8.77
C VAL A 342 -6.83 21.78 9.06
N GLU A 343 -8.06 21.36 8.75
CA GLU A 343 -9.27 22.13 9.00
C GLU A 343 -9.51 22.39 10.50
N ARG A 344 -9.28 21.39 11.35
CA ARG A 344 -9.44 21.48 12.81
C ARG A 344 -8.29 22.17 13.52
N GLY A 345 -7.11 22.30 12.90
CA GLY A 345 -5.90 22.81 13.54
C GLY A 345 -6.10 24.16 14.23
N MET A 346 -6.52 25.19 13.50
CA MET A 346 -6.74 26.53 14.05
C MET A 346 -7.94 26.64 15.01
N PRO A 347 -9.14 26.10 14.69
CA PRO A 347 -10.25 26.08 15.63
C PRO A 347 -9.90 25.44 16.97
N THR A 348 -9.24 24.28 16.95
CA THR A 348 -8.81 23.61 18.19
C THR A 348 -7.88 24.50 19.00
N LEU A 349 -6.99 25.22 18.33
CA LEU A 349 -6.03 26.09 19.00
C LEU A 349 -6.73 27.27 19.69
N SER A 350 -7.71 27.89 19.04
CA SER A 350 -8.52 28.97 19.62
C SER A 350 -9.41 28.49 20.78
N GLU A 351 -9.90 27.24 20.74
CA GLU A 351 -10.66 26.63 21.84
C GLU A 351 -9.76 26.36 23.06
N VAL A 352 -8.56 25.84 22.83
CA VAL A 352 -7.61 25.49 23.89
C VAL A 352 -6.99 26.73 24.55
N PHE A 353 -6.75 27.79 23.79
CA PHE A 353 -6.11 29.02 24.27
C PHE A 353 -7.09 30.21 24.17
N LYS A 354 -7.76 30.53 25.29
CA LYS A 354 -8.92 31.43 25.34
C LYS A 354 -8.58 32.92 25.17
N GLY A 355 -7.31 33.30 25.37
CA GLY A 355 -6.79 34.67 25.21
C GLY A 355 -5.59 34.92 26.14
N ALA A 356 -4.82 35.99 25.90
CA ALA A 356 -3.62 36.28 26.69
C ALA A 356 -3.95 36.41 28.19
N GLY A 357 -3.43 35.50 29.02
CA GLY A 357 -3.68 35.47 30.46
C GLY A 357 -5.08 35.03 30.90
N GLN A 358 -5.93 34.61 29.96
CA GLN A 358 -7.29 34.16 30.27
C GLN A 358 -7.37 32.69 30.70
N GLY A 359 -6.28 31.94 30.52
CA GLY A 359 -6.24 30.51 30.81
C GLY A 359 -6.17 29.67 29.54
N VAL A 360 -5.39 28.61 29.64
CA VAL A 360 -5.51 27.44 28.79
C VAL A 360 -6.67 26.60 29.32
N ASP A 361 -7.39 25.92 28.43
CA ASP A 361 -8.46 25.03 28.82
C ASP A 361 -8.07 24.05 29.97
N GLU A 362 -8.98 23.85 30.92
CA GLU A 362 -8.73 23.12 32.17
C GLU A 362 -8.44 21.64 31.95
N GLU A 363 -8.99 21.03 30.90
CA GLU A 363 -8.73 19.64 30.54
C GLU A 363 -7.45 19.52 29.68
N ALA A 364 -7.22 20.49 28.80
CA ALA A 364 -6.05 20.49 27.90
C ALA A 364 -4.74 20.83 28.62
N PHE A 365 -4.75 21.78 29.56
CA PHE A 365 -3.53 22.26 30.23
C PHE A 365 -2.77 21.15 30.97
N PRO A 366 -3.39 20.30 31.82
CA PRO A 366 -2.69 19.24 32.52
C PRO A 366 -2.05 18.23 31.57
N LEU A 367 -2.71 17.91 30.46
CA LEU A 367 -2.20 16.99 29.44
C LEU A 367 -0.98 17.57 28.73
N MET A 368 -1.10 18.80 28.21
CA MET A 368 0.00 19.50 27.54
C MET A 368 1.17 19.77 28.49
N HIS A 369 0.90 20.22 29.72
CA HIS A 369 1.93 20.50 30.71
C HIS A 369 2.64 19.22 31.19
N ARG A 370 1.92 18.11 31.33
CA ARG A 370 2.52 16.79 31.61
C ARG A 370 3.44 16.34 30.48
N GLU A 371 3.00 16.47 29.24
CA GLU A 371 3.80 16.08 28.08
C GLU A 371 5.02 16.99 27.89
N PHE A 372 4.84 18.29 28.08
CA PHE A 372 5.91 19.28 28.15
C PHE A 372 6.97 18.91 29.20
N LYS A 373 6.53 18.63 30.44
CA LYS A 373 7.40 18.22 31.54
C LYS A 373 8.13 16.90 31.24
N HIS A 374 7.42 15.91 30.72
CA HIS A 374 7.96 14.61 30.36
C HIS A 374 9.07 14.73 29.30
N ARG A 375 8.82 15.47 28.22
CA ARG A 375 9.80 15.69 27.13
C ARG A 375 11.00 16.51 27.59
N LEU A 376 10.76 17.51 28.43
CA LEU A 376 11.82 18.28 29.06
C LEU A 376 12.75 17.41 29.92
N TRP A 377 12.21 16.46 30.70
CA TRP A 377 12.97 15.59 31.61
C TRP A 377 13.65 14.40 30.93
N ASN A 378 13.09 13.89 29.84
CA ASN A 378 13.67 12.76 29.11
C ASN A 378 14.82 13.13 28.16
N SER A 379 15.22 14.40 28.11
CA SER A 379 16.39 14.80 27.32
C SER A 379 17.67 14.22 27.92
N LYS A 380 18.25 13.23 27.24
CA LYS A 380 19.56 12.65 27.58
C LYS A 380 20.74 13.54 27.14
N SER A 381 20.49 14.68 26.47
CA SER A 381 21.56 15.55 25.96
C SER A 381 22.04 16.55 27.02
N LYS A 382 23.28 17.02 26.86
CA LYS A 382 23.83 18.17 27.63
C LYS A 382 23.19 19.52 27.25
N THR A 383 22.26 19.52 26.29
CA THR A 383 21.57 20.71 25.78
C THR A 383 20.14 20.76 26.31
N VAL A 384 19.61 21.97 26.52
CA VAL A 384 18.22 22.14 26.93
C VAL A 384 17.32 21.75 25.74
N PRO A 385 16.39 20.80 25.89
CA PRO A 385 15.47 20.45 24.83
C PRO A 385 14.49 21.59 24.54
N SER A 386 14.31 21.93 23.26
CA SER A 386 13.29 22.87 22.83
C SER A 386 11.99 22.10 22.58
N VAL A 387 11.02 22.30 23.47
CA VAL A 387 9.69 21.68 23.36
C VAL A 387 8.74 22.66 22.69
N THR A 388 8.15 22.25 21.59
CA THR A 388 7.32 23.08 20.71
C THR A 388 5.91 22.52 20.59
N ILE A 389 4.89 23.37 20.54
CA ILE A 389 3.55 23.05 20.08
C ILE A 389 3.55 23.17 18.56
N SER A 390 3.04 22.17 17.85
CA SER A 390 2.89 22.15 16.40
C SER A 390 1.41 22.10 16.03
N VAL A 391 0.97 22.98 15.13
CA VAL A 391 -0.42 23.10 14.69
C VAL A 391 -0.47 23.04 13.17
N PRO A 392 -1.11 22.01 12.59
CA PRO A 392 -1.32 21.88 11.15
C PRO A 392 -2.12 23.06 10.59
N ILE A 393 -1.58 23.71 9.55
CA ILE A 393 -2.24 24.85 8.88
C ILE A 393 -2.36 24.67 7.37
N ALA A 394 -1.61 23.76 6.77
CA ALA A 394 -1.75 23.42 5.37
C ALA A 394 -1.27 21.98 5.10
N ALA A 395 -1.69 21.41 3.98
CA ALA A 395 -1.20 20.12 3.50
C ALA A 395 -1.12 20.06 1.97
N TYR A 396 -0.19 19.27 1.46
CA TYR A 396 -0.01 19.06 0.02
C TYR A 396 0.51 17.64 -0.28
N ALA A 397 0.26 17.15 -1.49
CA ALA A 397 0.83 15.88 -1.94
C ALA A 397 2.27 16.08 -2.46
N LYS A 398 3.21 15.28 -1.99
CA LYS A 398 4.56 15.19 -2.56
C LYS A 398 4.56 14.19 -3.70
N TYR A 399 5.05 14.60 -4.86
CA TYR A 399 5.17 13.75 -6.03
C TYR A 399 6.62 13.30 -6.23
N SER A 400 6.77 12.09 -6.75
CA SER A 400 8.05 11.55 -7.22
C SER A 400 7.94 11.19 -8.71
N LEU A 401 9.07 11.27 -9.42
CA LEU A 401 9.14 10.81 -10.80
C LEU A 401 9.15 9.28 -10.80
N ARG A 402 8.08 8.67 -11.34
CA ARG A 402 7.99 7.23 -11.55
C ARG A 402 8.91 6.79 -12.68
N ASN A 403 8.92 7.57 -13.77
CA ASN A 403 9.73 7.30 -14.94
C ASN A 403 10.35 8.62 -15.43
N ARG A 404 11.69 8.70 -15.37
CA ARG A 404 12.44 9.88 -15.80
C ARG A 404 12.30 10.17 -17.30
N ASN A 405 12.02 9.15 -18.11
CA ASN A 405 11.96 9.28 -19.56
C ASN A 405 10.58 9.76 -20.04
N THR A 406 9.50 9.36 -19.36
CA THR A 406 8.13 9.77 -19.72
C THR A 406 7.64 10.99 -18.93
N GLY A 407 8.37 11.38 -17.87
CA GLY A 407 7.94 12.45 -16.96
C GLY A 407 6.75 12.06 -16.07
N GLU A 408 6.36 10.78 -16.08
CA GLU A 408 5.22 10.28 -15.33
C GLU A 408 5.45 10.41 -13.82
N ARG A 409 4.48 11.01 -13.14
CA ARG A 409 4.53 11.33 -11.71
C ARG A 409 3.66 10.36 -10.93
N GLN A 410 4.10 10.02 -9.72
CA GLN A 410 3.29 9.29 -8.75
C GLN A 410 3.32 10.05 -7.42
N VAL A 411 2.21 10.02 -6.70
CA VAL A 411 2.16 10.55 -5.33
C VAL A 411 3.02 9.65 -4.44
N GLU A 412 3.95 10.25 -3.70
CA GLU A 412 4.87 9.55 -2.80
C GLU A 412 4.36 9.59 -1.36
N SER A 413 4.01 10.78 -0.85
CA SER A 413 3.47 10.96 0.50
C SER A 413 2.69 12.26 0.65
N LEU A 414 1.93 12.37 1.73
CA LEU A 414 1.30 13.63 2.14
C LEU A 414 2.26 14.44 3.01
N ARG A 415 2.32 15.74 2.78
CA ARG A 415 3.09 16.69 3.58
C ARG A 415 2.14 17.60 4.32
N VAL A 416 2.43 17.81 5.59
CA VAL A 416 1.70 18.74 6.44
C VAL A 416 2.65 19.87 6.80
N VAL A 417 2.17 21.09 6.59
CA VAL A 417 2.80 22.31 7.02
C VAL A 417 2.16 22.71 8.34
N ALA A 418 2.98 22.78 9.38
CA ALA A 418 2.52 23.21 10.69
C ALA A 418 3.27 24.45 11.16
N VAL A 419 2.52 25.28 11.86
CA VAL A 419 3.02 26.31 12.75
C VAL A 419 3.69 25.64 13.93
N ARG A 420 4.85 26.15 14.35
CA ARG A 420 5.49 25.76 15.59
C ARG A 420 5.69 26.94 16.49
N ALA A 421 5.51 26.71 17.78
CA ALA A 421 5.91 27.66 18.80
C ALA A 421 6.37 27.00 20.09
N LEU A 422 7.19 27.67 20.88
CA LEU A 422 7.71 27.13 22.13
C LEU A 422 6.58 26.87 23.13
N ALA A 423 6.41 25.61 23.52
CA ALA A 423 5.35 25.18 24.42
C ALA A 423 5.40 25.95 25.76
N CYS A 424 6.59 26.17 26.30
CA CYS A 424 6.76 26.95 27.53
C CYS A 424 6.30 28.39 27.41
N LYS A 425 6.51 29.03 26.25
CA LYS A 425 6.09 30.41 26.01
C LYS A 425 4.58 30.50 25.86
N TRP A 426 3.97 29.58 25.12
CA TRP A 426 2.52 29.56 24.91
C TRP A 426 1.76 29.26 26.20
N LEU A 427 2.15 28.20 26.93
CA LEU A 427 1.55 27.85 28.22
C LEU A 427 1.70 28.97 29.26
N HIS A 428 2.81 29.73 29.22
CA HIS A 428 3.01 30.88 30.09
C HIS A 428 2.24 32.13 29.61
N HIS A 429 2.23 32.44 28.31
CA HIS A 429 1.59 33.64 27.80
C HIS A 429 0.06 33.56 27.92
N PHE A 430 -0.54 32.46 27.49
CA PHE A 430 -1.99 32.27 27.50
C PHE A 430 -2.53 31.70 28.82
N GLY A 431 -1.68 31.08 29.64
CA GLY A 431 -2.11 30.52 30.92
C GLY A 431 -2.59 31.57 31.91
N ASP A 432 -3.48 31.16 32.81
CA ASP A 432 -3.89 31.96 33.96
C ASP A 432 -2.73 32.12 34.97
N ALA A 433 -2.96 32.82 36.09
CA ALA A 433 -1.92 33.03 37.10
C ALA A 433 -1.31 31.72 37.65
N ALA A 434 -2.13 30.69 37.89
CA ALA A 434 -1.67 29.41 38.43
C ALA A 434 -0.93 28.58 37.37
N GLN A 435 -1.45 28.54 36.14
CA GLN A 435 -0.87 27.86 34.99
C GLN A 435 0.49 28.48 34.59
N ARG A 436 0.57 29.81 34.63
CA ARG A 436 1.82 30.57 34.45
C ARG A 436 2.88 30.18 35.48
N GLU A 437 2.50 30.18 36.75
CA GLU A 437 3.42 29.83 37.82
C GLU A 437 3.89 28.37 37.70
N ALA A 438 2.97 27.44 37.42
CA ALA A 438 3.29 26.03 37.20
C ALA A 438 4.28 25.84 36.03
N THR A 439 4.03 26.50 34.90
CA THR A 439 4.90 26.45 33.71
C THR A 439 6.26 27.04 34.00
N ALA A 440 6.32 28.22 34.64
CA ALA A 440 7.55 28.90 35.00
C ALA A 440 8.39 28.09 35.98
N ARG A 441 7.76 27.49 37.00
CA ARG A 441 8.42 26.60 37.98
C ARG A 441 9.01 25.38 37.29
N THR A 442 8.26 24.73 36.41
CA THR A 442 8.73 23.55 35.66
C THR A 442 9.91 23.92 34.77
N PHE A 443 9.79 24.97 33.95
CA PHE A 443 10.84 25.39 33.02
C PHE A 443 12.11 25.85 33.74
N ALA A 444 12.00 26.74 34.72
CA ALA A 444 13.15 27.23 35.49
C ALA A 444 13.82 26.16 36.36
N GLY A 445 13.07 25.12 36.78
CA GLY A 445 13.59 24.01 37.57
C GLY A 445 14.60 23.13 36.83
N ILE A 446 14.58 23.13 35.49
CA ILE A 446 15.43 22.27 34.66
C ILE A 446 16.67 23.03 34.16
N HIS A 447 16.55 24.34 33.94
CA HIS A 447 17.69 25.15 33.49
C HIS A 447 18.68 25.40 34.61
N LYS A 448 19.96 25.05 34.38
CA LYS A 448 21.06 25.41 35.29
C LYS A 448 21.16 26.93 35.50
N ASN A 449 20.94 27.70 34.42
CA ASN A 449 20.86 29.16 34.48
C ASN A 449 19.40 29.61 34.62
N LYS A 450 18.95 29.81 35.87
CA LYS A 450 17.59 30.24 36.20
C LYS A 450 17.27 31.65 35.67
N GLU A 451 18.27 32.52 35.57
CA GLU A 451 18.10 33.88 35.05
C GLU A 451 17.83 33.87 33.55
N HIS A 452 18.56 33.04 32.79
CA HIS A 452 18.29 32.84 31.37
C HIS A 452 16.89 32.25 31.13
N ALA A 453 16.46 31.26 31.92
CA ALA A 453 15.11 30.70 31.80
C ALA A 453 14.01 31.74 32.06
N ARG A 454 14.19 32.59 33.08
CA ARG A 454 13.27 33.71 33.37
C ARG A 454 13.26 34.74 32.25
N LYS A 455 14.44 35.12 31.72
CA LYS A 455 14.55 36.04 30.57
C LYS A 455 13.83 35.46 29.35
N THR A 456 13.98 34.16 29.06
CA THR A 456 13.32 33.50 27.91
C THR A 456 11.79 33.50 28.02
N LEU A 457 11.24 33.34 29.23
CA LEU A 457 9.79 33.44 29.47
C LEU A 457 9.29 34.90 29.49
N ALA A 458 10.15 35.84 29.86
CA ALA A 458 9.86 37.26 29.89
C ALA A 458 10.08 37.97 28.53
N LEU A 459 10.60 37.25 27.52
CA LEU A 459 10.67 37.78 26.16
C LEU A 459 9.25 38.14 25.70
N PRO A 460 9.03 39.37 25.22
CA PRO A 460 7.70 39.79 24.81
C PRO A 460 7.19 38.88 23.68
N PHE A 461 5.97 38.38 23.87
CA PHE A 461 5.11 38.01 22.76
C PHE A 461 4.86 39.28 21.93
N ASP A 462 4.72 39.15 20.61
CA ASP A 462 4.44 40.33 19.77
C ASP A 462 3.16 41.02 20.31
N PRO A 463 3.19 42.32 20.64
CA PRO A 463 2.10 43.01 21.32
C PRO A 463 0.79 43.09 20.52
N GLY A 464 0.75 42.63 19.28
CA GLY A 464 -0.50 42.43 18.50
C GLY A 464 -1.18 41.08 18.70
N LEU A 465 -0.73 40.23 19.63
CA LEU A 465 -1.21 38.87 19.88
C LEU A 465 -2.16 38.78 21.07
N ASP A 466 -3.33 39.42 20.96
CA ASP A 466 -4.40 39.26 21.96
C ASP A 466 -5.21 37.97 21.72
N SER A 467 -5.05 37.35 20.55
CA SER A 467 -5.71 36.12 20.12
C SER A 467 -4.73 35.12 19.51
N VAL A 468 -5.12 33.85 19.49
CA VAL A 468 -4.42 32.79 18.75
C VAL A 468 -4.61 32.99 17.25
N ASP A 469 -3.66 33.63 16.59
CA ASP A 469 -3.68 33.85 15.14
C ASP A 469 -2.33 33.51 14.49
N GLY A 470 -2.25 33.64 13.16
CA GLY A 470 -1.02 33.40 12.40
C GLY A 470 0.17 34.32 12.75
N ARG A 471 0.02 35.28 13.67
CA ARG A 471 1.10 36.18 14.14
C ARG A 471 1.90 35.56 15.29
N SER A 472 1.36 34.52 15.92
CA SER A 472 1.91 33.82 17.10
C SER A 472 3.01 32.80 16.78
N ILE A 473 3.33 32.65 15.49
CA ILE A 473 4.13 31.57 14.92
C ILE A 473 5.63 31.84 15.14
N ASP A 474 6.33 30.97 15.88
CA ASP A 474 7.80 31.08 16.00
C ASP A 474 8.53 30.51 14.77
N SER A 475 7.96 29.51 14.09
CA SER A 475 8.51 28.92 12.86
C SER A 475 7.48 28.09 12.10
N ILE A 476 7.68 27.89 10.78
CA ILE A 476 6.88 27.01 9.94
C ILE A 476 7.71 25.78 9.58
N VAL A 477 7.15 24.58 9.71
CA VAL A 477 7.84 23.33 9.36
C VAL A 477 6.92 22.44 8.54
N ALA A 478 7.46 21.92 7.44
CA ALA A 478 6.84 20.83 6.68
C ALA A 478 7.41 19.48 7.15
N PHE A 479 6.55 18.50 7.37
CA PHE A 479 6.96 17.12 7.67
C PHE A 479 6.02 16.12 6.98
N ASP A 480 6.40 14.84 7.03
CA ASP A 480 5.56 13.76 6.52
C ASP A 480 4.32 13.59 7.40
N ALA A 481 3.14 13.49 6.80
CA ALA A 481 1.88 13.32 7.54
C ALA A 481 1.91 12.06 8.43
N ALA A 482 2.61 11.01 8.01
CA ALA A 482 2.78 9.78 8.79
C ALA A 482 3.47 9.99 10.16
N TRP A 483 4.08 11.15 10.38
CA TRP A 483 4.76 11.48 11.65
C TRP A 483 3.85 12.21 12.64
N ILE A 484 2.64 12.61 12.23
CA ILE A 484 1.58 13.04 13.14
C ILE A 484 0.67 11.84 13.39
N GLU A 485 0.66 11.34 14.63
CA GLU A 485 -0.48 10.57 15.16
C GLU A 485 -1.65 11.56 15.27
N ASP A 486 -2.89 11.20 14.89
CA ASP A 486 -4.15 11.97 14.63
C ASP A 486 -4.55 13.19 15.55
N ASP A 487 -3.60 13.85 16.18
CA ASP A 487 -3.76 14.98 17.08
C ASP A 487 -3.64 16.31 16.33
N SER A 488 -4.66 17.16 16.47
CA SER A 488 -4.70 18.52 15.92
C SER A 488 -3.70 19.48 16.57
N ILE A 489 -3.15 19.14 17.74
CA ILE A 489 -2.11 19.90 18.44
C ILE A 489 -1.06 18.94 18.99
N ARG A 490 0.20 19.10 18.56
CA ARG A 490 1.29 18.22 18.98
C ARG A 490 2.35 18.93 19.81
N VAL A 491 2.69 18.39 20.98
CA VAL A 491 3.89 18.79 21.72
C VAL A 491 5.09 17.96 21.22
N ALA A 492 6.00 18.58 20.47
CA ALA A 492 7.18 17.95 19.87
C ALA A 492 8.47 18.41 20.58
N GLN A 493 9.47 17.53 20.68
CA GLN A 493 10.78 17.84 21.23
C GLN A 493 11.80 17.96 20.09
N SER A 494 12.53 19.07 20.04
CA SER A 494 13.65 19.28 19.12
C SER A 494 14.95 19.46 19.89
N TYR A 495 16.05 18.91 19.35
CA TYR A 495 17.39 19.07 19.90
C TYR A 495 18.15 20.06 19.01
N VAL A 496 18.29 21.30 19.46
CA VAL A 496 19.21 22.24 18.78
C VAL A 496 20.63 21.87 19.24
N ARG A 497 21.44 21.33 18.32
CA ARG A 497 22.90 21.28 18.53
C ARG A 497 23.46 22.63 18.11
N GLU A 498 24.12 23.34 19.02
CA GLU A 498 25.07 24.40 18.64
C GLU A 498 26.30 23.74 18.01
N THR A 499 26.21 23.32 16.74
CA THR A 499 27.38 22.92 15.95
C THR A 499 27.19 23.29 14.48
N LYS A 500 28.29 23.70 13.84
CA LYS A 500 28.48 24.15 12.45
C LYS A 500 27.50 23.57 11.40
N PRO A 501 27.16 24.33 10.36
CA PRO A 501 26.09 24.02 9.41
C PRO A 501 26.50 22.86 8.51
N SER A 502 26.08 21.65 8.85
CA SER A 502 25.86 20.60 7.86
C SER A 502 24.81 19.60 8.35
N ASN A 503 23.76 19.51 7.53
CA ASN A 503 22.68 18.53 7.48
C ASN A 503 21.56 18.53 8.55
N SER A 504 20.40 18.96 8.03
CA SER A 504 19.03 18.55 8.32
C SER A 504 18.44 18.88 9.68
N PHE A 505 18.06 20.14 9.86
CA PHE A 505 16.76 20.63 10.38
C PHE A 505 16.75 22.15 10.16
N ALA A 506 16.08 22.65 9.11
CA ALA A 506 16.01 24.09 8.85
C ALA A 506 15.12 24.75 9.92
N THR A 507 15.75 25.34 10.92
CA THR A 507 15.09 26.12 11.98
C THR A 507 15.26 27.58 11.57
N LEU A 508 14.18 28.28 11.23
CA LEU A 508 14.23 29.73 11.01
C LEU A 508 14.36 30.39 12.39
N THR A 509 15.59 30.74 12.76
CA THR A 509 15.83 31.62 13.91
C THR A 509 15.31 33.02 13.56
N ARG A 510 14.63 33.66 14.51
CA ARG A 510 14.10 35.04 14.47
C ARG A 510 15.21 36.05 14.14
N VAL A 511 15.56 36.15 12.88
CA VAL A 511 16.31 37.27 12.30
C VAL A 511 15.27 38.07 11.54
N GLU A 512 15.26 39.39 11.73
CA GLU A 512 14.48 40.35 10.92
C GLU A 512 14.96 40.25 9.48
N ARG A 513 14.49 39.22 8.77
CA ARG A 513 14.66 39.04 7.34
C ARG A 513 13.34 39.39 6.70
N SER A 514 13.39 40.01 5.53
CA SER A 514 12.18 40.14 4.73
C SER A 514 11.67 38.73 4.39
N ILE A 515 10.36 38.60 4.20
CA ILE A 515 9.74 37.31 3.82
C ILE A 515 10.42 36.74 2.56
N ASP A 516 10.83 37.60 1.62
CA ASP A 516 11.55 37.23 0.40
C ASP A 516 12.94 36.61 0.68
N GLU A 517 13.65 37.06 1.72
CA GLU A 517 14.94 36.50 2.14
C GLU A 517 14.80 35.15 2.85
N ALA A 518 13.75 34.97 3.66
CA ALA A 518 13.48 33.70 4.33
C ALA A 518 13.09 32.60 3.32
N LEU A 519 12.34 32.97 2.28
CA LEU A 519 11.93 32.08 1.19
C LEU A 519 13.07 31.78 0.22
N SER A 520 13.89 32.79 -0.15
CA SER A 520 15.11 32.58 -0.93
C SER A 520 16.10 31.65 -0.23
N PHE A 521 16.17 31.72 1.11
CA PHE A 521 16.99 30.81 1.90
C PHE A 521 16.41 29.37 1.91
N TRP A 522 15.09 29.22 2.09
CA TRP A 522 14.41 27.92 2.04
C TRP A 522 14.55 27.23 0.67
N MET A 523 14.54 27.99 -0.43
CA MET A 523 14.72 27.46 -1.79
C MET A 523 16.17 27.11 -2.14
N ASN A 524 17.17 27.79 -1.55
CA ASN A 524 18.58 27.54 -1.85
C ASN A 524 19.22 26.40 -1.02
N ASP A 525 18.74 26.13 0.20
CA ASP A 525 19.29 25.10 1.10
C ASP A 525 18.72 23.68 0.85
N ILE A 526 17.80 23.51 -0.11
CA ILE A 526 17.33 22.20 -0.61
C ILE A 526 18.23 21.69 -1.75
N ARG A 527 19.42 22.25 -1.95
CA ARG A 527 20.48 21.58 -2.72
C ARG A 527 21.23 20.61 -1.81
N PRO A 528 20.98 19.28 -1.86
CA PRO A 528 22.06 18.38 -1.51
C PRO A 528 23.21 18.64 -2.49
N GLU A 529 24.44 18.66 -1.97
CA GLU A 529 25.63 18.63 -2.83
C GLU A 529 25.47 17.45 -3.80
N VAL A 530 25.37 17.79 -5.10
CA VAL A 530 25.32 16.91 -6.26
C VAL A 530 23.98 16.18 -6.51
N ALA A 531 23.00 16.89 -7.09
CA ALA A 531 22.25 16.40 -8.27
C ALA A 531 21.39 17.52 -8.90
N GLN A 532 21.50 17.64 -10.22
CA GLN A 532 20.80 18.58 -11.09
C GLN A 532 19.26 18.39 -11.07
N GLY A 533 18.50 19.50 -10.99
CA GLY A 533 17.30 19.69 -11.83
C GLY A 533 15.88 19.47 -11.30
N ASN A 534 15.60 19.25 -10.00
CA ASN A 534 14.23 18.96 -9.53
C ASN A 534 13.77 19.81 -8.32
N SER A 535 13.55 21.11 -8.50
CA SER A 535 12.73 21.91 -7.58
C SER A 535 11.25 21.78 -7.99
N TYR A 536 10.43 21.09 -7.20
CA TYR A 536 9.02 20.82 -7.53
C TYR A 536 8.06 21.75 -6.76
N ARG A 537 7.09 22.33 -7.48
CA ARG A 537 5.95 23.09 -6.94
C ARG A 537 4.76 22.16 -6.75
N PRO A 538 4.12 22.11 -5.57
CA PRO A 538 2.87 21.37 -5.39
C PRO A 538 1.77 21.95 -6.29
N GLU A 539 1.01 21.07 -6.96
CA GLU A 539 -0.10 21.46 -7.85
C GLU A 539 -1.33 21.95 -7.08
N LYS A 540 -1.59 21.36 -5.90
CA LYS A 540 -2.66 21.76 -4.99
C LYS A 540 -2.13 21.80 -3.56
N VAL A 541 -2.61 22.78 -2.80
CA VAL A 541 -2.29 22.96 -1.37
C VAL A 541 -3.59 23.28 -0.65
N LEU A 542 -3.98 22.43 0.28
CA LEU A 542 -5.04 22.73 1.24
C LEU A 542 -4.48 23.68 2.29
N VAL A 543 -5.20 24.78 2.57
CA VAL A 543 -4.81 25.77 3.57
C VAL A 543 -5.98 26.03 4.49
N ASN A 544 -5.75 26.04 5.80
CA ASN A 544 -6.77 26.42 6.76
C ASN A 544 -7.06 27.93 6.62
N PRO A 545 -8.30 28.33 6.27
CA PRO A 545 -8.63 29.74 6.06
C PRO A 545 -8.56 30.56 7.36
N ALA A 546 -8.78 29.96 8.52
CA ALA A 546 -8.63 30.65 9.82
C ALA A 546 -7.17 30.91 10.19
N ALA A 547 -6.21 30.22 9.56
CA ALA A 547 -4.80 30.56 9.67
C ALA A 547 -4.41 31.76 8.78
N TRP A 548 -5.36 32.29 7.99
CA TRP A 548 -5.10 33.17 6.86
C TRP A 548 -6.03 34.40 6.84
N ASP A 549 -5.54 35.57 7.25
CA ASP A 549 -6.32 36.83 7.26
C ASP A 549 -6.33 37.59 5.90
N GLY A 550 -5.89 36.96 4.81
CA GLY A 550 -5.93 37.55 3.46
C GLY A 550 -4.87 38.63 3.18
N GLU A 551 -4.32 39.28 4.20
CA GLU A 551 -3.27 40.31 4.06
C GLU A 551 -1.84 39.76 4.23
N LYS A 552 -1.65 38.64 4.93
CA LYS A 552 -0.30 38.12 5.23
C LYS A 552 0.18 37.06 4.24
N ALA A 553 0.97 37.55 3.30
CA ALA A 553 1.64 36.87 2.19
C ALA A 553 2.58 35.69 2.52
N LEU A 554 2.55 35.02 3.68
CA LEU A 554 3.59 34.03 4.02
C LEU A 554 3.49 32.71 3.26
N LEU A 555 2.28 32.20 2.99
CA LEU A 555 2.07 31.00 2.18
C LEU A 555 1.89 31.36 0.69
N ILE A 556 1.19 32.46 0.39
CA ILE A 556 1.09 33.00 -0.97
C ILE A 556 2.48 33.44 -1.46
N ALA A 557 3.30 34.26 -0.81
CA ALA A 557 4.66 34.58 -1.32
C ALA A 557 5.57 33.35 -1.41
N ALA A 558 5.42 32.35 -0.52
CA ALA A 558 6.10 31.06 -0.64
C ALA A 558 5.66 30.24 -1.88
N LEU A 559 4.44 30.47 -2.35
CA LEU A 559 3.83 29.79 -3.50
C LEU A 559 3.77 30.66 -4.78
N ASP A 560 3.79 32.00 -4.71
CA ASP A 560 3.52 33.00 -5.79
C ASP A 560 4.80 33.59 -6.39
N LEU A 561 5.97 33.48 -5.75
CA LEU A 561 7.25 33.87 -6.36
C LEU A 561 7.65 33.00 -7.58
N GLN A 562 6.80 32.06 -8.01
CA GLN A 562 6.99 31.24 -9.20
C GLN A 562 6.24 31.70 -10.46
N THR A 563 5.43 32.77 -10.41
CA THR A 563 4.68 33.26 -11.60
C THR A 563 5.31 34.46 -12.30
N LYS A 564 6.42 35.04 -11.81
CA LYS A 564 7.04 36.24 -12.41
C LYS A 564 8.43 36.08 -13.05
N GLU A 565 8.94 34.87 -13.23
CA GLU A 565 10.12 34.61 -14.07
C GLU A 565 9.76 33.86 -15.37
N SER A 566 8.64 34.24 -15.99
CA SER A 566 8.35 33.95 -17.39
C SER A 566 7.63 35.13 -18.05
N ALA A 567 8.25 36.31 -17.90
CA ALA A 567 8.08 37.47 -18.78
C ALA A 567 9.46 38.00 -19.16
#